data_AF-A0A2P2C244-F1
#
_entry.id   AF-A0A2P2C244-F1
#
_cell.length_a   1.000
_cell.length_b   1.000
_cell.length_c   1.000
_cell.angle_alpha   90.00
_cell.angle_beta   90.00
_cell.angle_gamma   90.00
#
_symmetry.space_group_name_H-M   'P 1'
#
loop_
_entity.id
_entity.type
_entity.pdbx_description
1 polymer ?
#
loop_
_entity_poly.entity_id
_entity_poly.type
_entity_poly.pdbx_seq_one_letter_code
_entity_poly.pdbx_strand_id
1 'polypeptide(L)'
;MAMTQHDTVDADVHVDTIQVFLEPDRGASWPGALLSAVIGAGAGPPYRFVAAAPDMRHDAAEHIATSQRFALEPFQDLDDPAEDEWTDLARRRLAELDAELRRDGWHPVDVGAHWWSLRYTR
;
A
#
# COMPACT_ATOMS: atom_id res chain seq x y z
N MET A 1 -0.08 1.27 -52.16
CA MET A 1 0.94 0.39 -51.55
C MET A 1 1.35 1.02 -50.22
N ALA A 2 1.33 0.22 -49.14
CA ALA A 2 1.79 0.47 -47.75
C ALA A 2 1.24 1.76 -47.07
N MET A 3 0.24 1.75 -46.19
CA MET A 3 0.01 0.94 -44.98
C MET A 3 1.14 1.15 -43.95
N THR A 4 1.02 2.22 -43.16
CA THR A 4 1.76 2.39 -41.91
C THR A 4 0.75 2.31 -40.78
N GLN A 5 0.55 1.09 -40.33
CA GLN A 5 -0.14 0.75 -39.10
C GLN A 5 0.77 1.21 -37.96
N HIS A 6 0.39 2.30 -37.30
CA HIS A 6 0.98 2.67 -36.02
C HIS A 6 0.48 1.64 -35.02
N ASP A 7 1.36 0.70 -34.70
CA ASP A 7 1.16 -0.33 -33.68
C ASP A 7 1.11 0.40 -32.32
N THR A 8 -0.10 0.71 -31.87
CA THR A 8 -0.36 1.14 -30.50
C THR A 8 -0.16 -0.09 -29.62
N VAL A 9 1.08 -0.34 -29.22
CA VAL A 9 1.39 -1.19 -28.07
C VAL A 9 1.00 -0.41 -26.82
N ASP A 10 -0.31 -0.23 -26.64
CA ASP A 10 -0.90 -0.09 -25.32
C ASP A 10 -0.84 -1.50 -24.73
N ALA A 11 0.34 -1.87 -24.24
CA ALA A 11 0.46 -3.02 -23.37
C ALA A 11 -0.26 -2.62 -22.07
N ASP A 12 -1.58 -2.73 -22.10
CA ASP A 12 -2.43 -2.76 -20.93
C ASP A 12 -1.86 -3.91 -20.08
N VAL A 13 -0.99 -3.56 -19.14
CA VAL A 13 -0.42 -4.52 -18.19
C VAL A 13 -1.61 -4.92 -17.34
N HIS A 14 -2.31 -5.97 -17.79
CA HIS A 14 -3.37 -6.58 -17.02
C HIS A 14 -2.69 -7.24 -15.82
N VAL A 15 -2.69 -6.50 -14.72
CA VAL A 15 -2.30 -7.05 -13.43
C VAL A 15 -3.46 -7.93 -13.00
N ASP A 16 -3.29 -9.24 -13.05
CA ASP A 16 -4.30 -10.19 -12.57
C ASP A 16 -4.20 -10.43 -11.06
N THR A 17 -3.10 -10.01 -10.42
CA THR A 17 -2.85 -10.23 -8.99
C THR A 17 -2.20 -9.01 -8.34
N ILE A 18 -2.73 -8.62 -7.19
CA ILE A 18 -2.18 -7.55 -6.35
C ILE A 18 -1.96 -8.01 -4.92
N GLN A 19 -1.10 -7.28 -4.22
CA GLN A 19 -0.85 -7.42 -2.81
C GLN A 19 -0.88 -6.05 -2.12
N VAL A 20 -1.31 -6.03 -0.87
CA VAL A 20 -1.28 -4.85 -0.02
C VAL A 20 0.07 -4.74 0.68
N PHE A 21 0.66 -3.57 0.56
CA PHE A 21 1.92 -3.16 1.17
C PHE A 21 1.69 -1.98 2.10
N LEU A 22 2.52 -1.86 3.14
CA LEU A 22 2.56 -0.69 4.02
C LEU A 22 3.69 0.23 3.54
N GLU A 23 3.35 1.44 3.12
CA GLU A 23 4.32 2.44 2.69
C GLU A 23 4.34 3.66 3.62
N PRO A 24 5.52 4.15 4.01
CA PRO A 24 5.65 5.51 4.53
C PRO A 24 5.41 6.52 3.39
N ASP A 25 4.70 7.61 3.66
CA ASP A 25 4.51 8.69 2.69
C ASP A 25 5.89 9.22 2.27
N ARG A 26 6.28 8.96 1.01
CA ARG A 26 7.60 9.35 0.48
C ARG A 26 7.66 10.89 0.34
N GLY A 27 8.03 11.54 1.43
CA GLY A 27 8.44 12.95 1.49
C GLY A 27 9.71 13.18 2.30
N ALA A 28 10.20 12.18 3.05
CA ALA A 28 11.41 12.31 3.85
C ALA A 28 12.23 11.01 3.83
N SER A 29 13.48 11.13 3.39
CA SER A 29 14.50 10.10 3.42
C SER A 29 14.57 9.45 4.81
N TRP A 30 14.48 8.12 4.85
CA TRP A 30 14.41 7.29 6.06
C TRP A 30 15.34 7.69 7.23
N PRO A 31 16.62 8.08 7.03
CA PRO A 31 17.46 8.46 8.17
C PRO A 31 17.21 9.88 8.72
N GLY A 32 16.56 10.77 7.97
CA GLY A 32 16.29 12.16 8.41
C GLY A 32 14.93 12.33 9.11
N ALA A 33 13.92 11.58 8.67
CA ALA A 33 12.56 11.65 9.21
C ALA A 33 12.48 11.10 10.65
N LEU A 34 13.16 9.99 10.92
CA LEU A 34 13.23 9.38 12.25
C LEU A 34 13.92 10.29 13.29
N LEU A 35 15.00 10.97 12.91
CA LEU A 35 15.70 11.91 13.78
C LEU A 35 14.88 13.17 14.08
N SER A 36 14.06 13.62 13.13
CA SER A 36 13.20 14.80 13.32
C SER A 36 11.93 14.49 14.12
N ALA A 37 11.38 13.28 13.98
CA ALA A 37 10.22 12.82 14.75
C ALA A 37 10.54 12.66 16.24
N VAL A 38 11.78 12.26 16.59
CA VAL A 38 12.21 12.11 17.99
C VAL A 38 12.49 13.47 18.66
N ILE A 39 12.84 14.51 17.90
CA ILE A 39 13.31 15.79 18.47
C ILE A 39 12.22 16.89 18.44
N GLY A 40 11.17 16.77 17.60
CA GLY A 40 10.27 17.90 17.32
C GLY A 40 8.80 17.78 17.73
N ALA A 41 8.15 16.63 17.54
CA ALA A 41 6.72 16.48 17.79
C ALA A 41 6.36 14.99 17.77
N GLY A 42 5.72 14.48 18.82
CA GLY A 42 5.44 13.06 19.05
C GLY A 42 4.43 12.40 18.10
N ALA A 43 4.62 12.51 16.79
CA ALA A 43 3.89 11.73 15.79
C ALA A 43 4.91 11.19 14.77
N GLY A 44 4.95 9.88 14.59
CA GLY A 44 5.77 9.23 13.56
C GLY A 44 5.39 9.69 12.14
N PRO A 45 6.20 9.35 11.12
CA PRO A 45 5.85 9.66 9.73
C PRO A 45 4.49 9.02 9.38
N PRO A 46 3.64 9.68 8.59
CA PRO A 46 2.38 9.10 8.16
C PRO A 46 2.63 7.90 7.23
N TYR A 47 1.85 6.85 7.44
CA TYR A 47 1.82 5.63 6.64
C TYR A 47 0.53 5.53 5.84
N ARG A 48 0.53 4.68 4.82
CA ARG A 48 -0.65 4.29 4.06
C ARG A 48 -0.52 2.84 3.58
N PHE A 49 -1.65 2.18 3.37
CA PHE A 49 -1.69 0.93 2.63
C PHE A 49 -1.74 1.20 1.14
N VAL A 50 -1.03 0.38 0.37
CA VAL A 50 -0.94 0.46 -1.09
C VAL A 50 -1.20 -0.91 -1.67
N ALA A 51 -2.13 -1.00 -2.60
CA ALA A 51 -2.35 -2.21 -3.39
C ALA A 51 -1.61 -2.09 -4.72
N ALA A 52 -0.67 -2.99 -4.98
CA ALA A 52 0.17 -2.99 -6.16
C ALA A 52 0.46 -4.42 -6.63
N ALA A 53 1.00 -4.56 -7.85
CA ALA A 53 1.50 -5.85 -8.32
C ALA A 53 2.61 -6.36 -7.38
N PRO A 54 2.73 -7.69 -7.14
CA PRO A 54 3.69 -8.24 -6.21
C PRO A 54 5.17 -8.13 -6.63
N ASP A 55 5.47 -7.50 -7.77
CA ASP A 55 6.81 -7.45 -8.35
C ASP A 55 7.76 -6.48 -7.65
N MET A 56 9.05 -6.81 -7.59
CA MET A 56 10.02 -6.17 -6.68
C MET A 56 10.32 -4.67 -6.93
N ARG A 57 9.80 -4.07 -8.00
CA ARG A 57 10.07 -2.67 -8.37
C ARG A 57 8.82 -1.81 -8.25
N HIS A 58 8.28 -1.74 -7.04
CA HIS A 58 7.13 -0.89 -6.71
C HIS A 58 7.44 0.58 -7.01
N ASP A 59 7.01 1.06 -8.18
CA ASP A 59 6.94 2.49 -8.51
C ASP A 59 5.54 3.01 -8.16
N ALA A 60 5.44 4.28 -7.77
CA ALA A 60 4.18 4.91 -7.41
C ALA A 60 3.17 4.94 -8.57
N ALA A 61 3.66 4.79 -9.81
CA ALA A 61 2.85 4.66 -11.01
C ALA A 61 2.12 3.31 -11.12
N GLU A 62 2.53 2.28 -10.37
CA GLU A 62 1.97 0.91 -10.41
C GLU A 62 0.95 0.66 -9.27
N HIS A 63 0.59 1.71 -8.52
CA HIS A 63 -0.39 1.63 -7.44
C HIS A 63 -1.81 1.57 -8.02
N ILE A 64 -2.51 0.47 -7.76
CA ILE A 64 -3.91 0.29 -8.17
C ILE A 64 -4.85 1.06 -7.25
N ALA A 65 -4.60 0.99 -5.94
CA ALA A 65 -5.36 1.71 -4.93
C ALA A 65 -4.50 2.03 -3.71
N THR A 66 -4.87 3.08 -2.97
CA THR A 66 -4.17 3.45 -1.73
C THR A 66 -5.17 3.84 -0.65
N SER A 67 -4.95 3.42 0.60
CA SER A 67 -5.76 3.87 1.73
C SER A 67 -5.51 5.34 2.04
N GLN A 68 -6.40 5.91 2.86
CA GLN A 68 -6.09 7.16 3.55
C GLN A 68 -4.85 7.00 4.44
N ARG A 69 -4.15 8.13 4.64
CA ARG A 69 -2.98 8.20 5.50
C ARG A 69 -3.38 8.04 6.97
N PHE A 70 -2.51 7.41 7.75
CA PHE A 70 -2.64 7.27 9.19
C PHE A 70 -1.28 7.41 9.84
N ALA A 71 -1.23 7.98 11.04
CA ALA A 71 -0.02 7.95 11.83
C ALA A 71 0.17 6.54 12.40
N LEU A 72 1.43 6.13 12.55
CA LEU A 72 1.83 5.01 13.38
C LEU A 72 2.84 5.54 14.39
N GLU A 73 2.85 4.94 15.58
CA GLU A 73 3.91 5.23 16.54
C GLU A 73 5.26 4.76 15.95
N PRO A 74 6.34 5.55 16.09
CA PRO A 74 7.68 5.09 15.72
C PRO A 74 7.98 3.76 16.41
N PHE A 75 8.48 2.77 15.64
CA PHE A 75 8.83 1.42 16.12
C PHE A 75 7.66 0.50 16.47
N GLN A 76 6.42 0.90 16.21
CA GLN A 76 5.29 0.00 16.41
C GLN A 76 5.33 -1.16 15.42
N ASP A 77 5.28 -2.37 15.96
CA ASP A 77 5.05 -3.58 15.20
C ASP A 77 3.55 -3.84 15.11
N LEU A 78 3.00 -3.82 13.89
CA LEU A 78 1.59 -4.10 13.67
C LEU A 78 1.27 -5.58 13.90
N ASP A 79 2.25 -6.48 13.89
CA ASP A 79 2.05 -7.89 14.18
C ASP A 79 2.16 -8.21 15.68
N ASP A 80 2.41 -7.20 16.53
CA ASP A 80 2.32 -7.38 17.98
C ASP A 80 0.88 -7.75 18.36
N PRO A 81 0.65 -8.86 19.09
CA PRO A 81 -0.68 -9.24 19.54
C PRO A 81 -1.32 -8.25 20.52
N ALA A 82 -0.57 -7.28 21.04
CA ALA A 82 -1.12 -6.20 21.84
C ALA A 82 -1.98 -5.27 20.97
N GLU A 83 -3.30 -5.47 21.04
CA GLU A 83 -4.25 -4.57 20.39
C GLU A 83 -4.19 -3.18 21.02
N ASP A 84 -3.89 -2.18 20.20
CA ASP A 84 -3.86 -0.77 20.59
C ASP A 84 -4.58 0.12 19.56
N GLU A 85 -4.68 1.41 19.88
CA GLU A 85 -5.42 2.38 19.06
C GLU A 85 -4.86 2.53 17.64
N TRP A 86 -3.56 2.28 17.45
CA TRP A 86 -2.88 2.35 16.17
C TRP A 86 -3.15 1.12 15.31
N THR A 87 -3.18 -0.06 15.92
CA THR A 87 -3.58 -1.32 15.28
C THR A 87 -5.05 -1.24 14.84
N ASP A 88 -5.92 -0.67 15.68
CA ASP A 88 -7.32 -0.41 15.33
C ASP A 88 -7.47 0.57 14.17
N LEU A 89 -6.67 1.64 14.16
CA LEU A 89 -6.65 2.60 13.07
C LEU A 89 -6.17 1.94 11.77
N ALA A 90 -5.09 1.16 11.83
CA ALA A 90 -4.58 0.40 10.70
C ALA A 90 -5.62 -0.58 10.15
N ARG A 91 -6.30 -1.34 11.02
CA ARG A 91 -7.40 -2.25 10.63
C ARG A 91 -8.52 -1.50 9.91
N ARG A 92 -8.91 -0.33 10.41
CA ARG A 92 -9.95 0.51 9.78
C ARG A 92 -9.51 0.98 8.39
N ARG A 93 -8.27 1.44 8.24
CA ARG A 93 -7.73 1.87 6.93
C ARG A 93 -7.60 0.73 5.94
N LEU A 94 -7.22 -0.45 6.41
CA LEU A 94 -7.18 -1.66 5.59
C LEU A 94 -8.58 -2.08 5.14
N ALA A 95 -9.58 -2.02 6.03
CA ALA A 95 -10.96 -2.34 5.69
C ALA A 95 -11.56 -1.36 4.67
N GLU A 96 -11.21 -0.07 4.75
CA GLU A 96 -11.57 0.93 3.75
C GLU A 96 -10.99 0.57 2.37
N LEU A 97 -9.72 0.18 2.32
CA LEU A 97 -9.03 -0.25 1.09
C LEU A 97 -9.61 -1.56 0.53
N ASP A 98 -9.85 -2.57 1.36
CA ASP A 98 -10.51 -3.83 0.96
C ASP A 98 -11.88 -3.56 0.34
N ALA A 99 -12.68 -2.69 0.95
CA ALA A 99 -14.00 -2.32 0.42
C ALA A 99 -13.92 -1.60 -0.93
N GLU A 100 -12.86 -0.81 -1.17
CA GLU A 100 -12.59 -0.16 -2.45
C GLU A 100 -12.16 -1.18 -3.51
N LEU A 101 -11.18 -2.03 -3.20
CA LEU A 101 -10.71 -3.10 -4.09
C LEU A 101 -11.86 -4.03 -4.52
N ARG A 102 -12.71 -4.44 -3.59
CA ARG A 102 -13.90 -5.25 -3.91
C ARG A 102 -14.90 -4.54 -4.81
N ARG A 103 -15.08 -3.22 -4.63
CA ARG A 103 -15.93 -2.40 -5.52
C ARG A 103 -15.36 -2.36 -6.94
N ASP A 104 -14.04 -2.38 -7.05
CA ASP A 104 -13.33 -2.43 -8.34
C ASP A 104 -13.27 -3.85 -8.93
N GLY A 105 -13.84 -4.86 -8.26
CA GLY A 105 -13.94 -6.23 -8.74
C GLY A 105 -12.77 -7.13 -8.33
N TRP A 106 -11.91 -6.68 -7.42
CA TRP A 106 -10.86 -7.53 -6.84
C TRP A 106 -11.42 -8.47 -5.79
N HIS A 107 -10.96 -9.71 -5.81
CA HIS A 107 -11.37 -10.76 -4.89
C HIS A 107 -10.20 -11.19 -4.01
N PRO A 108 -10.35 -11.17 -2.67
CA PRO A 108 -9.28 -11.59 -1.78
C PRO A 108 -9.02 -13.09 -1.94
N VAL A 109 -7.75 -13.47 -2.04
CA VAL A 109 -7.33 -14.87 -2.24
C VAL A 109 -6.60 -15.42 -1.02
N ASP A 110 -5.75 -14.63 -0.38
CA ASP A 110 -4.92 -15.06 0.74
C ASP A 110 -4.38 -13.85 1.53
N VAL A 111 -3.77 -14.11 2.67
CA VAL A 111 -3.03 -13.12 3.47
C VAL A 111 -1.54 -13.45 3.37
N GLY A 112 -0.72 -12.42 3.15
CA GLY A 112 0.74 -12.53 3.09
C GLY A 112 1.37 -12.77 4.47
N ALA A 113 2.65 -12.39 4.60
CA ALA A 113 3.42 -12.60 5.83
C ALA A 113 2.89 -11.83 7.05
N HIS A 114 2.09 -10.80 6.82
CA HIS A 114 1.52 -9.92 7.83
C HIS A 114 0.00 -9.89 7.68
N TRP A 115 -0.74 -9.72 8.78
CA TRP A 115 -2.21 -9.72 8.73
C TRP A 115 -2.78 -8.64 7.80
N TRP A 116 -2.03 -7.56 7.59
CA TRP A 116 -2.39 -6.44 6.73
C TRP A 116 -1.99 -6.63 5.27
N SER A 117 -1.21 -7.65 4.93
CA SER A 117 -0.69 -7.88 3.58
C SER A 117 -1.64 -8.76 2.74
N LEU A 118 -2.86 -8.27 2.54
CA LEU A 118 -3.90 -8.98 1.79
C LEU A 118 -3.52 -9.13 0.31
N ARG A 119 -3.82 -10.30 -0.29
CA ARG A 119 -3.63 -10.59 -1.72
C ARG A 119 -4.98 -10.70 -2.41
N TYR A 120 -5.06 -10.20 -3.64
CA TYR A 120 -6.27 -10.24 -4.46
C TYR A 120 -5.98 -10.69 -5.88
N THR A 121 -7.01 -11.25 -6.52
CA THR A 121 -7.06 -11.54 -7.95
C THR A 121 -8.24 -10.82 -8.59
N ARG A 122 -8.17 -10.58 -9.90
CA ARG A 122 -9.29 -10.09 -10.69
C ARG A 122 -9.57 -11.03 -11.86
#